data_AF-A0A369LHL4-F1
#
_entry.id   AF-A0A369LHL4-F1
#
_cell.length_a   1.000
_cell.length_b   1.000
_cell.length_c   1.000
_cell.angle_alpha   90.00
_cell.angle_beta   90.00
_cell.angle_gamma   90.00
#
_symmetry.space_group_name_H-M   'P 1'
#
loop_
_entity.id
_entity.type
_entity.pdbx_description
1 polymer ?
#
loop_
_entity_poly.entity_id
_entity_poly.type
_entity_poly.pdbx_seq_one_letter_code
_entity_poly.pdbx_strand_id
1 'polypeptide(L)'
;MNVDELAAKYGLTNEWIEESAAAYERGDYPHEDGQVYSGSHLDAVGKKRVTVVYPCEKVQRANRIAKSRGVKPSEIYRDALAEYLDKYETVASR
;
A
#
# COMPACT_ATOMS: atom_id res chain seq x y z
N MET A 1 14.81 -17.68 -20.15
CA MET A 1 15.14 -18.70 -19.15
C MET A 1 13.90 -19.53 -18.95
N ASN A 2 13.90 -20.76 -19.43
CA ASN A 2 12.79 -21.70 -19.27
C ASN A 2 12.88 -22.42 -17.91
N VAL A 3 11.87 -23.24 -17.59
CA VAL A 3 11.78 -23.95 -16.31
C VAL A 3 12.95 -24.91 -16.11
N ASP A 4 13.37 -25.60 -17.16
CA ASP A 4 14.47 -26.58 -17.10
C ASP A 4 15.83 -25.91 -16.88
N GLU A 5 16.06 -24.76 -17.53
CA GLU A 5 17.24 -23.91 -17.36
C GLU A 5 17.30 -23.32 -15.95
N LEU A 6 16.14 -22.95 -15.38
CA LEU A 6 16.03 -22.47 -14.01
C LEU A 6 16.34 -23.60 -13.01
N ALA A 7 15.74 -24.78 -13.21
CA ALA A 7 15.97 -25.95 -12.36
C ALA A 7 17.44 -26.37 -12.34
N ALA A 8 18.08 -26.43 -13.52
CA ALA A 8 19.50 -26.74 -13.64
C ALA A 8 20.40 -25.70 -12.97
N LYS A 9 20.08 -24.40 -13.11
CA LYS A 9 20.86 -23.31 -12.50
C LYS A 9 20.87 -23.36 -10.97
N TYR A 10 19.76 -23.77 -10.36
CA TYR A 10 19.61 -23.84 -8.91
C TYR A 10 19.78 -25.26 -8.34
N GLY A 11 20.13 -26.25 -9.18
CA GLY A 11 20.29 -27.64 -8.75
C GLY A 11 19.00 -28.27 -8.24
N LEU A 12 17.84 -27.76 -8.66
CA LEU A 12 16.53 -28.20 -8.21
C LEU A 12 16.12 -29.44 -9.01
N THR A 13 16.43 -30.62 -8.49
CA THR A 13 15.95 -31.88 -9.08
C THR A 13 14.47 -32.06 -8.76
N ASN A 14 13.74 -32.77 -9.62
CA ASN A 14 12.34 -33.12 -9.32
C ASN A 14 12.24 -33.89 -8.00
N GLU A 15 13.18 -34.79 -7.71
CA GLU A 15 13.23 -35.53 -6.45
C GLU A 15 13.34 -34.60 -5.24
N TRP A 16 14.17 -33.55 -5.31
CA TRP A 16 14.28 -32.56 -4.24
C TRP A 16 13.00 -31.74 -4.06
N ILE A 17 12.30 -31.42 -5.16
CA ILE A 17 11.02 -30.70 -5.12
C ILE A 17 9.96 -31.56 -4.42
N GLU A 18 9.85 -32.82 -4.81
CA GLU A 18 8.91 -33.76 -4.19
C GLU A 18 9.23 -34.00 -2.71
N GLU A 19 10.51 -34.19 -2.35
CA GLU A 19 10.93 -34.40 -0.96
C GLU A 19 10.68 -33.17 -0.08
N SER A 20 10.93 -31.96 -0.60
CA SER A 20 10.68 -30.71 0.12
C SER A 20 9.18 -30.38 0.26
N ALA A 21 8.35 -30.75 -0.72
CA ALA A 21 6.90 -30.58 -0.67
C ALA A 21 6.23 -31.54 0.31
N ALA A 22 6.77 -32.75 0.47
CA ALA A 22 6.14 -33.81 1.23
C ALA A 22 5.88 -33.45 2.71
N ALA A 23 6.68 -32.56 3.32
CA ALA A 23 6.45 -32.07 4.69
C ALA A 23 5.21 -31.16 4.79
N TYR A 24 4.95 -30.32 3.78
CA TYR A 24 3.78 -29.45 3.72
C TYR A 24 2.51 -30.25 3.41
N GLU A 25 2.59 -31.25 2.51
CA GLU A 25 1.45 -32.09 2.14
C GLU A 25 0.96 -32.98 3.29
N ARG A 26 1.87 -33.46 4.13
CA ARG A 26 1.53 -34.20 5.36
C ARG A 26 1.04 -33.30 6.49
N GLY A 27 1.19 -31.98 6.35
CA GLY A 27 0.88 -31.01 7.41
C GLY A 27 1.83 -31.09 8.61
N ASP A 28 3.01 -31.72 8.44
CA ASP A 28 4.04 -31.91 9.47
C ASP A 28 5.12 -30.81 9.41
N TYR A 29 4.78 -29.67 8.81
CA TYR A 29 5.65 -28.51 8.80
C TYR A 29 5.58 -27.83 10.18
N PRO A 30 6.72 -27.48 10.80
CA PRO A 30 6.71 -26.79 12.08
C PRO A 30 5.94 -25.48 11.94
N HIS A 31 4.83 -25.37 12.67
CA HIS A 31 4.18 -24.08 12.82
C HIS A 31 5.15 -23.19 13.59
N GLU A 32 5.73 -22.20 12.93
CA GLU A 32 6.46 -21.17 13.67
C GLU A 32 5.43 -20.38 14.49
N ASP A 33 5.58 -20.37 15.81
CA ASP A 33 4.83 -19.49 16.74
C ASP A 33 5.20 -18.00 16.55
N GLY A 34 5.68 -17.63 15.35
CA GLY A 34 5.90 -16.26 14.96
C GLY A 34 4.58 -15.51 15.00
N GLN A 35 4.57 -14.35 15.66
CA GLN A 35 3.41 -13.46 15.70
C GLN A 35 2.90 -13.21 14.26
N VAL A 36 1.76 -13.80 13.92
CA VAL A 36 1.06 -13.48 12.68
C VAL A 36 0.44 -12.11 12.86
N TYR A 37 1.03 -11.09 12.25
CA TYR A 37 0.47 -9.74 12.22
C TYR A 37 -0.72 -9.72 11.25
N SER A 38 -1.91 -10.04 11.76
CA SER A 38 -3.16 -9.89 11.02
C SER A 38 -3.61 -8.42 11.09
N GLY A 39 -3.20 -7.63 10.11
CA GLY A 39 -3.53 -6.21 9.98
C GLY A 39 -2.60 -5.52 8.98
N SER A 40 -3.06 -4.48 8.29
CA SER A 40 -2.17 -3.71 7.41
C SER A 40 -1.20 -2.89 8.26
N HIS A 41 0.11 -3.15 8.14
CA HIS A 41 1.17 -2.27 8.69
C HIS A 41 1.12 -0.82 8.17
N LEU A 42 0.18 -0.47 7.28
CA LEU A 42 0.15 0.80 6.54
C LEU A 42 -0.37 2.01 7.30
N ASP A 43 -1.05 1.84 8.45
CA ASP A 43 -1.53 2.98 9.23
C ASP A 43 -0.48 3.53 10.22
N ALA A 44 0.67 2.87 10.36
CA ALA A 44 1.69 3.25 11.34
C ALA A 44 2.73 4.26 10.82
N VAL A 45 2.94 4.42 9.50
CA VAL A 45 4.00 5.32 9.00
C VAL A 45 3.70 5.89 7.60
N GLY A 46 3.42 7.19 7.53
CA GLY A 46 3.57 7.97 6.29
C GLY A 46 2.28 8.41 5.58
N LYS A 47 2.26 8.31 4.24
CA LYS A 47 1.21 8.87 3.38
C LYS A 47 0.19 7.79 2.99
N LYS A 48 -1.09 8.02 3.26
CA LYS A 48 -2.19 7.15 2.80
C LYS A 48 -2.82 7.69 1.52
N ARG A 49 -3.09 6.82 0.56
CA ARG A 49 -3.76 7.19 -0.69
C ARG A 49 -5.27 7.09 -0.52
N VAL A 50 -5.98 8.19 -0.77
CA VAL A 50 -7.45 8.24 -0.79
C VAL A 50 -7.89 8.63 -2.21
N THR A 51 -8.89 7.92 -2.74
CA THR A 51 -9.50 8.25 -4.04
C THR A 51 -10.85 8.90 -3.78
N VAL A 52 -11.07 10.10 -4.31
CA VAL A 52 -12.31 10.87 -4.12
C VAL A 52 -12.85 11.27 -5.49
N VAL A 53 -14.17 11.19 -5.66
CA VAL A 53 -14.87 11.63 -6.87
C VAL A 53 -15.46 13.01 -6.60
N TYR A 54 -15.07 13.99 -7.42
CA TYR A 54 -15.54 15.37 -7.33
C TYR A 54 -16.31 15.77 -8.60
N PRO A 55 -17.25 16.73 -8.50
CA PRO A 55 -17.84 17.35 -9.69
C PRO A 55 -16.76 17.98 -10.58
N CYS A 56 -16.88 17.80 -11.89
CA CYS A 56 -15.89 18.25 -12.88
C CYS A 56 -15.57 19.75 -12.73
N GLU A 57 -16.59 20.58 -12.53
CA GLU A 57 -16.45 22.03 -12.34
C GLU A 57 -15.49 22.39 -11.19
N LYS A 58 -15.58 21.67 -10.06
CA LYS A 58 -14.73 21.90 -8.89
C LYS A 58 -13.29 21.52 -9.18
N VAL A 59 -13.06 20.41 -9.88
CA VAL A 59 -11.71 19.99 -10.31
C VAL A 59 -11.09 21.01 -11.27
N GLN A 60 -11.87 21.51 -12.23
CA GLN A 60 -11.40 22.55 -13.15
C GLN A 60 -11.03 23.84 -12.42
N ARG A 61 -11.81 24.25 -11.42
CA ARG A 61 -11.51 25.41 -10.58
C ARG A 61 -10.23 25.18 -9.77
N ALA A 62 -10.06 24.02 -9.14
CA ALA A 62 -8.85 23.67 -8.41
C ALA A 62 -7.61 23.70 -9.31
N ASN A 63 -7.71 23.17 -10.54
CA ASN A 63 -6.63 23.21 -11.52
C ASN A 63 -6.25 24.64 -11.92
N ARG A 64 -7.23 25.54 -12.09
CA ARG A 64 -6.96 26.95 -12.39
C ARG A 64 -6.20 27.64 -11.26
N ILE A 65 -6.60 27.41 -10.01
CA ILE A 65 -5.93 27.96 -8.82
C ILE A 65 -4.52 27.39 -8.68
N ALA A 66 -4.35 26.08 -8.89
CA ALA A 66 -3.04 25.45 -8.85
C ALA A 66 -2.10 26.05 -9.89
N LYS A 67 -2.59 26.24 -11.12
CA LYS A 67 -1.83 26.89 -12.21
C LYS A 67 -1.45 28.32 -11.86
N SER A 68 -2.36 29.13 -11.30
CA SER A 68 -2.04 30.51 -10.92
C SER A 68 -1.03 30.58 -9.76
N ARG A 69 -0.98 29.56 -8.90
CA ARG A 69 -0.02 29.45 -7.79
C ARG A 69 1.30 28.78 -8.20
N GLY A 70 1.39 28.21 -9.41
CA GLY A 70 2.57 27.45 -9.85
C GLY A 70 2.75 26.11 -9.12
N VAL A 71 1.68 25.53 -8.57
CA VAL A 71 1.72 24.29 -7.78
C VAL A 71 0.91 23.17 -8.42
N LYS A 72 1.03 21.95 -7.89
CA LYS A 72 0.22 20.81 -8.32
C LYS A 72 -1.21 20.93 -7.76
N PRO A 73 -2.26 20.46 -8.47
CA PRO A 73 -3.63 20.45 -7.95
C PRO A 73 -3.78 19.71 -6.63
N SER A 74 -2.94 18.69 -6.37
CA SER A 74 -2.93 17.97 -5.10
C SER A 74 -2.50 18.80 -3.89
N GLU A 75 -1.79 19.92 -4.08
CA GLU A 75 -1.51 20.87 -3.00
C GLU A 75 -2.79 21.59 -2.58
N ILE A 76 -3.64 21.99 -3.55
CA ILE A 76 -4.90 22.67 -3.25
C ILE A 76 -5.80 21.82 -2.35
N TYR A 77 -5.89 20.51 -2.63
CA TYR A 77 -6.67 19.59 -1.80
C TYR A 77 -6.04 19.37 -0.42
N ARG A 78 -4.71 19.39 -0.33
CA ARG A 78 -4.00 19.27 0.96
C ARG A 78 -4.16 20.51 1.83
N ASP A 79 -4.00 21.70 1.25
CA ASP A 79 -4.24 22.98 1.94
C ASP A 79 -5.68 23.04 2.47
N ALA A 80 -6.66 22.71 1.62
CA ALA A 80 -8.07 22.73 2.00
C ALA A 80 -8.39 21.72 3.10
N LEU A 81 -7.77 20.54 3.06
CA LEU A 81 -7.93 19.53 4.11
C LEU A 81 -7.31 20.00 5.43
N ALA A 82 -6.09 20.57 5.39
CA ALA A 82 -5.42 21.10 6.57
C ALA A 82 -6.23 22.23 7.21
N GLU A 83 -6.67 23.21 6.42
CA GLU A 83 -7.51 24.32 6.91
C GLU A 83 -8.82 23.81 7.56
N TYR A 84 -9.45 22.80 6.94
CA TYR A 84 -10.66 22.19 7.50
C TYR A 84 -10.37 21.49 8.83
N LEU A 85 -9.31 20.69 8.91
CA LEU A 85 -8.95 19.98 10.15
C LEU A 85 -8.58 20.96 11.26
N ASP A 86 -7.71 21.94 10.98
CA ASP A 86 -7.31 22.97 11.94
C ASP A 86 -8.52 23.70 12.54
N LYS A 87 -9.52 24.01 11.68
CA LYS A 87 -10.75 24.68 12.09
C LYS A 87 -11.59 23.88 13.09
N TYR A 88 -11.62 22.55 12.99
CA TYR A 88 -12.49 21.70 13.81
C TYR A 88 -11.77 20.98 14.93
N GLU A 89 -10.47 20.75 14.82
CA GLU A 89 -9.65 20.17 15.90
C GLU A 89 -9.39 21.18 17.02
N THR A 90 -9.27 22.47 16.70
CA THR A 90 -9.17 23.55 17.70
C THR A 90 -10.44 23.74 18.54
N VAL A 91 -11.60 23.30 18.03
CA VAL A 91 -12.88 23.33 18.74
C VAL A 91 -13.05 22.12 19.67
N ALA A 92 -12.42 20.98 19.34
CA ALA A 92 -12.50 19.76 20.15
C ALA A 92 -11.58 19.75 21.39
N SER A 93 -10.62 20.67 21.47
CA SER A 93 -9.70 20.81 22.62
C SER A 93 -10.12 21.86 23.66
N ARG A 94 -11.40 22.28 23.67
CA ARG A 94 -11.97 23.20 24.69
C ARG A 94 -13.08 22.56 25.49
#